data_AF-A0A3D0DYP4-F1
#
_entry.id   AF-A0A3D0DYP4-F1
#
_cell.length_a   1.000
_cell.length_b   1.000
_cell.length_c   1.000
_cell.angle_alpha   90.00
_cell.angle_beta   90.00
_cell.angle_gamma   90.00
#
_symmetry.space_group_name_H-M   'P 1'
#
loop_
_entity.id
_entity.type
_entity.pdbx_description
1 polymer ?
#
loop_
_entity_poly.entity_id
_entity_poly.type
_entity_poly.pdbx_seq_one_letter_code
_entity_poly.pdbx_strand_id
1 'polypeptide(L)'
;DQARITRALRRADGANTLVLDALWEMYRRGGVIAGTSAGAAIMSSTMFGHPKPVLATLKLGLTDGQEITPGLGFIGDDVFVDQHLLVRGRFARMLPAMLQKGYKLGLGIDENTAMVVGPNRDVEVLGYKGALVVDLSAANAQQGPFNVSNVRLSYLDNGDRFNIASHSFTPAQDKADGRLDPARPYYREPLFSADILGNSTVVDLMGKLIDSDQPEAIGLTLDSPHGVQPDLGFEFKFSRTGESVGYMSAATEAYSIYNVRLDIRPIVVRRPLYQYK
;
A
#
# COMPACT_ATOMS: atom_id res chain seq x y z
N ASP A 1 -14.17 13.84 -2.93
CA ASP A 1 -14.81 12.92 -1.98
C ASP A 1 -15.37 11.73 -2.73
N GLN A 2 -14.87 10.54 -2.45
CA GLN A 2 -15.26 9.29 -3.09
C GLN A 2 -16.69 8.89 -2.74
N ALA A 3 -17.18 9.22 -1.53
CA ALA A 3 -18.58 8.98 -1.16
C ALA A 3 -19.54 9.84 -1.99
N ARG A 4 -19.15 11.07 -2.35
CA ARG A 4 -19.92 11.90 -3.29
C ARG A 4 -19.96 11.30 -4.70
N ILE A 5 -18.86 10.71 -5.18
CA ILE A 5 -18.81 10.05 -6.50
C ILE A 5 -19.79 8.86 -6.52
N THR A 6 -19.72 7.98 -5.52
CA THR A 6 -20.61 6.81 -5.47
C THR A 6 -22.06 7.23 -5.30
N ARG A 7 -22.39 8.22 -4.45
CA ARG A 7 -23.77 8.74 -4.31
C ARG A 7 -24.33 9.37 -5.58
N ALA A 8 -23.48 9.91 -6.46
CA ALA A 8 -23.93 10.47 -7.73
C ALA A 8 -24.19 9.38 -8.80
N LEU A 9 -23.49 8.25 -8.69
CA LEU A 9 -23.50 7.17 -9.68
C LEU A 9 -24.33 5.95 -9.25
N ARG A 10 -24.67 5.83 -7.96
CA ARG A 10 -25.54 4.81 -7.38
C ARG A 10 -26.81 5.47 -6.85
N ARG A 11 -27.94 4.78 -7.01
CA ARG A 11 -29.22 5.11 -6.38
C ARG A 11 -29.19 4.72 -4.90
N ALA A 12 -30.17 5.21 -4.14
CA ALA A 12 -30.26 4.96 -2.70
C ALA A 12 -30.45 3.48 -2.33
N ASP A 13 -31.01 2.69 -3.25
CA ASP A 13 -31.18 1.23 -3.14
C ASP A 13 -29.91 0.44 -3.55
N GLY A 14 -28.83 1.13 -3.94
CA GLY A 14 -27.58 0.53 -4.40
C GLY A 14 -27.55 0.18 -5.90
N ALA A 15 -28.65 0.37 -6.63
CA ALA A 15 -28.67 0.15 -8.07
C ALA A 15 -27.82 1.20 -8.81
N ASN A 16 -27.33 0.86 -10.00
CA ASN A 16 -26.65 1.81 -10.86
C ASN A 16 -27.61 2.91 -11.33
N THR A 17 -27.09 4.12 -11.53
CA THR A 17 -27.76 5.11 -12.38
C THR A 17 -27.54 4.76 -13.86
N LEU A 18 -28.34 5.33 -14.77
CA LEU A 18 -28.14 5.17 -16.21
C LEU A 18 -26.74 5.63 -16.66
N VAL A 19 -26.17 6.63 -15.98
CA VAL A 19 -24.80 7.09 -16.24
C VAL A 19 -23.79 6.02 -15.86
N LEU A 20 -23.94 5.39 -14.69
CA LEU A 20 -23.03 4.33 -14.27
C LEU A 20 -23.15 3.09 -15.17
N ASP A 21 -24.35 2.74 -15.61
CA ASP A 21 -24.54 1.67 -16.60
C ASP A 21 -23.84 1.98 -17.92
N ALA A 22 -23.99 3.20 -18.44
CA ALA A 22 -23.30 3.63 -19.67
C ALA A 22 -21.77 3.63 -19.52
N LEU A 23 -21.23 4.01 -18.35
CA LEU A 23 -19.79 3.93 -18.07
C LEU A 23 -19.30 2.47 -18.06
N TRP A 24 -20.05 1.58 -17.43
CA TRP A 24 -19.75 0.14 -17.43
C TRP A 24 -19.80 -0.47 -18.83
N GLU A 25 -20.81 -0.12 -19.64
CA GLU A 25 -20.88 -0.56 -21.03
C GLU A 25 -19.69 -0.05 -21.85
N MET A 26 -19.34 1.22 -21.70
CA MET A 26 -18.18 1.81 -22.38
C MET A 26 -16.88 1.09 -21.99
N TYR A 27 -16.67 0.84 -20.70
CA TYR A 27 -15.50 0.13 -20.19
C TYR A 27 -15.43 -1.30 -20.74
N ARG A 28 -16.54 -2.05 -20.72
CA ARG A 28 -16.62 -3.43 -21.24
C ARG A 28 -16.42 -3.52 -22.76
N ARG A 29 -16.66 -2.43 -23.50
CA ARG A 29 -16.35 -2.33 -24.94
C ARG A 29 -14.89 -1.91 -25.22
N GLY A 30 -14.04 -1.86 -24.20
CA GLY A 30 -12.62 -1.50 -24.33
C GLY A 30 -12.31 -0.01 -24.18
N GLY A 31 -13.29 0.79 -23.75
CA GLY A 31 -13.02 2.18 -23.38
C GLY A 31 -12.30 2.28 -22.03
N VAL A 32 -11.68 3.43 -21.77
CA VAL A 32 -10.82 3.63 -20.59
C VAL A 32 -11.57 4.44 -19.52
N ILE A 33 -11.48 3.99 -18.27
CA ILE A 33 -11.89 4.76 -17.09
C ILE A 33 -10.63 5.14 -16.32
N ALA A 34 -10.47 6.44 -16.06
CA ALA A 34 -9.37 6.98 -15.28
C ALA A 34 -9.91 7.78 -14.09
N GLY A 35 -9.21 7.73 -12.96
CA GLY A 35 -9.60 8.44 -11.75
C GLY A 35 -8.39 8.76 -10.88
N THR A 36 -8.34 9.98 -10.35
CA THR A 36 -7.29 10.46 -9.44
C THR A 36 -7.85 10.65 -8.03
N SER A 37 -7.04 10.37 -7.01
CA SER A 37 -7.42 10.45 -5.59
C SER A 37 -8.74 9.70 -5.33
N ALA A 38 -9.82 10.39 -4.95
CA ALA A 38 -11.15 9.78 -4.80
C ALA A 38 -11.59 8.93 -6.01
N GLY A 39 -11.20 9.32 -7.23
CA GLY A 39 -11.46 8.56 -8.46
C GLY A 39 -10.68 7.25 -8.55
N ALA A 40 -9.50 7.14 -7.92
CA ALA A 40 -8.75 5.90 -7.82
C ALA A 40 -9.37 4.97 -6.77
N ALA A 41 -9.79 5.53 -5.62
CA ALA A 41 -10.38 4.75 -4.53
C ALA A 41 -11.68 4.01 -4.94
N ILE A 42 -12.49 4.60 -5.83
CA ILE A 42 -13.72 3.95 -6.32
C ILE A 42 -13.45 2.78 -7.28
N MET A 43 -12.21 2.57 -7.75
CA MET A 43 -11.93 1.54 -8.74
C MET A 43 -12.11 0.13 -8.19
N SER A 44 -11.80 -0.11 -6.91
CA SER A 44 -12.10 -1.37 -6.22
C SER A 44 -13.55 -1.45 -5.76
N SER A 45 -14.06 -2.66 -5.54
CA SER A 45 -15.43 -2.88 -5.09
C SER A 45 -15.67 -2.50 -3.62
N THR A 46 -14.60 -2.45 -2.82
CA THR A 46 -14.58 -1.78 -1.51
C THR A 46 -13.66 -0.57 -1.58
N MET A 47 -14.04 0.54 -0.93
CA MET A 47 -13.23 1.75 -0.80
C MET A 47 -13.27 2.29 0.63
N PHE A 48 -12.33 3.17 0.99
CA PHE A 48 -12.47 3.96 2.21
C PHE A 48 -13.53 5.06 2.04
N GLY A 49 -14.55 5.07 2.90
CA GLY A 49 -15.60 6.09 2.94
C GLY A 49 -15.17 7.28 3.80
N HIS A 50 -15.36 7.16 5.12
CA HIS A 50 -14.94 8.15 6.12
C HIS A 50 -13.82 7.59 7.00
N PRO A 51 -12.59 7.48 6.47
CA PRO A 51 -11.51 6.81 7.18
C PRO A 51 -11.06 7.59 8.42
N LYS A 52 -10.76 6.86 9.49
CA LYS A 52 -9.98 7.37 10.62
C LYS A 52 -8.56 7.74 10.18
N PRO A 53 -7.81 8.52 10.97
CA PRO A 53 -6.35 8.61 10.83
C PRO A 53 -5.71 7.21 10.78
N VAL A 54 -4.55 7.07 10.13
CA VAL A 54 -3.91 5.77 9.88
C VAL A 54 -3.67 5.01 11.18
N LEU A 55 -3.02 5.64 12.16
CA LEU A 55 -2.74 5.00 13.45
C LEU A 55 -4.03 4.62 14.21
N ALA A 56 -5.04 5.50 14.20
CA ALA A 56 -6.34 5.20 14.79
C ALA A 56 -7.04 4.01 14.12
N THR A 57 -6.84 3.82 12.81
CA THR A 57 -7.34 2.65 12.07
C THR A 57 -6.70 1.36 12.59
N LEU A 58 -5.39 1.35 12.85
CA LEU A 58 -4.70 0.20 13.42
C LEU A 58 -5.15 -0.12 14.85
N LYS A 59 -5.42 0.92 15.65
CA LYS A 59 -5.83 0.78 17.06
C LYS A 59 -7.29 0.38 17.24
N LEU A 60 -8.18 0.91 16.41
CA LEU A 60 -9.64 0.83 16.60
C LEU A 60 -10.33 -0.05 15.56
N GLY A 61 -9.62 -0.48 14.52
CA GLY A 61 -10.20 -1.21 13.40
C GLY A 61 -11.11 -0.34 12.52
N LEU A 62 -11.96 -1.03 11.76
CA LEU A 62 -12.80 -0.45 10.71
C LEU A 62 -14.23 -0.97 10.84
N THR A 63 -15.20 -0.09 10.56
CA THR A 63 -16.63 -0.44 10.54
C THR A 63 -17.14 -0.37 9.11
N ASP A 64 -17.79 -1.45 8.66
CA ASP A 64 -18.51 -1.49 7.37
C ASP A 64 -19.62 -0.41 7.36
N GLY A 65 -19.74 0.30 6.24
CA GLY A 65 -20.69 1.41 6.10
C GLY A 65 -20.20 2.74 6.67
N GLN A 66 -19.08 2.76 7.42
CA GLN A 66 -18.46 3.99 7.94
C GLN A 66 -17.09 4.22 7.31
N GLU A 67 -16.05 3.56 7.84
CA GLU A 67 -14.68 3.74 7.34
C GLU A 67 -14.46 3.07 6.00
N ILE A 68 -15.13 1.94 5.76
CA ILE A 68 -15.11 1.22 4.49
C ILE A 68 -16.52 1.08 3.93
N THR A 69 -16.69 1.38 2.65
CA THR A 69 -17.99 1.38 1.96
C THR A 69 -17.85 0.78 0.56
N PRO A 70 -18.95 0.41 -0.12
CA PRO A 70 -18.88 -0.04 -1.51
C PRO A 70 -18.27 1.02 -2.42
N GLY A 71 -17.34 0.60 -3.28
CA GLY A 71 -16.82 1.37 -4.41
C GLY A 71 -17.60 1.08 -5.69
N LEU A 72 -17.01 1.37 -6.85
CA LEU A 72 -17.62 1.08 -8.15
C LEU A 72 -17.12 -0.21 -8.78
N GLY A 73 -15.93 -0.73 -8.42
CA GLY A 73 -15.51 -2.09 -8.76
C GLY A 73 -15.00 -2.30 -10.18
N PHE A 74 -14.57 -1.26 -10.89
CA PHE A 74 -14.02 -1.35 -12.25
C PHE A 74 -12.81 -2.28 -12.38
N ILE A 75 -12.00 -2.45 -11.32
CA ILE A 75 -10.84 -3.37 -11.31
C ILE A 75 -11.19 -4.80 -10.89
N GLY A 76 -12.46 -5.10 -10.66
CA GLY A 76 -12.93 -6.38 -10.14
C GLY A 76 -13.02 -6.42 -8.61
N ASP A 77 -13.32 -7.62 -8.10
CA ASP A 77 -13.59 -7.88 -6.67
C ASP A 77 -12.39 -8.44 -5.90
N ASP A 78 -11.27 -8.68 -6.59
CA ASP A 78 -10.08 -9.34 -6.05
C ASP A 78 -8.92 -8.38 -5.73
N VAL A 79 -9.04 -7.10 -6.13
CA VAL A 79 -8.01 -6.06 -5.92
C VAL A 79 -8.57 -4.90 -5.12
N PHE A 80 -7.89 -4.56 -4.02
CA PHE A 80 -8.18 -3.35 -3.24
C PHE A 80 -7.33 -2.17 -3.71
N VAL A 81 -7.92 -0.99 -3.84
CA VAL A 81 -7.21 0.22 -4.26
C VAL A 81 -7.26 1.31 -3.18
N ASP A 82 -6.10 1.90 -2.86
CA ASP A 82 -6.01 3.14 -2.08
C ASP A 82 -5.00 4.12 -2.71
N GLN A 83 -4.95 5.35 -2.21
CA GLN A 83 -4.25 6.48 -2.81
C GLN A 83 -3.53 7.36 -1.78
N HIS A 84 -2.49 8.07 -2.24
CA HIS A 84 -1.55 8.84 -1.41
C HIS A 84 -0.85 7.94 -0.38
N LEU A 85 -0.38 6.78 -0.84
CA LEU A 85 0.10 5.72 0.05
C LEU A 85 1.37 6.07 0.81
N LEU A 86 2.34 6.66 0.13
CA LEU A 86 3.68 6.91 0.66
C LEU A 86 3.71 8.23 1.40
N VAL A 87 3.14 9.28 0.81
CA VAL A 87 3.15 10.63 1.39
C VAL A 87 2.38 10.73 2.71
N ARG A 88 1.45 9.80 2.97
CA ARG A 88 0.58 9.82 4.16
C ARG A 88 0.62 8.53 4.98
N GLY A 89 1.58 7.63 4.71
CA GLY A 89 1.68 6.33 5.39
C GLY A 89 0.44 5.44 5.26
N ARG A 90 -0.40 5.65 4.23
CA ARG A 90 -1.70 4.97 4.09
C ARG A 90 -1.58 3.48 3.74
N PHE A 91 -0.39 3.00 3.37
CA PHE A 91 -0.13 1.57 3.21
C PHE A 91 -0.54 0.79 4.47
N ALA A 92 -0.33 1.36 5.67
CA ALA A 92 -0.64 0.68 6.92
C ALA A 92 -2.15 0.52 7.16
N ARG A 93 -2.96 1.54 6.84
CA ARG A 93 -4.44 1.43 7.00
C ARG A 93 -5.08 0.49 5.98
N MET A 94 -4.43 0.29 4.85
CA MET A 94 -4.91 -0.59 3.78
C MET A 94 -4.92 -2.06 4.24
N LEU A 95 -3.97 -2.46 5.09
CA LEU A 95 -3.85 -3.83 5.60
C LEU A 95 -5.09 -4.33 6.39
N PRO A 96 -5.59 -3.64 7.43
CA PRO A 96 -6.81 -4.09 8.12
C PRO A 96 -8.04 -4.09 7.22
N ALA A 97 -8.14 -3.16 6.25
CA ALA A 97 -9.26 -3.15 5.30
C ALA A 97 -9.22 -4.39 4.39
N MET A 98 -8.05 -4.70 3.84
CA MET A 98 -7.85 -5.88 3.02
C MET A 98 -8.13 -7.17 3.79
N LEU A 99 -7.60 -7.30 5.02
CA LEU A 99 -7.86 -8.46 5.89
C LEU A 99 -9.35 -8.62 6.22
N GLN A 100 -10.03 -7.53 6.59
CA GLN A 100 -11.45 -7.57 6.95
C GLN A 100 -12.36 -7.97 5.77
N LYS A 101 -11.98 -7.60 4.54
CA LYS A 101 -12.77 -7.90 3.33
C LYS A 101 -12.25 -9.10 2.54
N GLY A 102 -11.19 -9.76 3.01
CA GLY A 102 -10.63 -10.96 2.39
C GLY A 102 -9.82 -10.71 1.12
N TYR A 103 -9.41 -9.47 0.84
CA TYR A 103 -8.54 -9.18 -0.31
C TYR A 103 -7.16 -9.81 -0.13
N LYS A 104 -6.64 -10.41 -1.19
CA LYS A 104 -5.26 -10.94 -1.24
C LYS A 104 -4.29 -9.97 -1.87
N LEU A 105 -4.74 -9.22 -2.87
CA LEU A 105 -3.89 -8.24 -3.56
C LEU A 105 -4.44 -6.84 -3.38
N GLY A 106 -3.53 -5.89 -3.23
CA GLY A 106 -3.84 -4.48 -3.16
C GLY A 106 -2.86 -3.66 -3.96
N LEU A 107 -3.38 -2.65 -4.66
CA LEU A 107 -2.61 -1.66 -5.40
C LEU A 107 -2.78 -0.31 -4.73
N GLY A 108 -1.68 0.32 -4.35
CA GLY A 108 -1.75 1.61 -3.72
C GLY A 108 -0.84 2.63 -4.37
N ILE A 109 -1.47 3.71 -4.82
CA ILE A 109 -0.90 4.65 -5.77
C ILE A 109 -0.50 5.92 -5.01
N ASP A 110 0.73 6.40 -5.19
CA ASP A 110 1.14 7.66 -4.59
C ASP A 110 0.86 8.88 -5.47
N GLU A 111 1.20 10.07 -4.96
CA GLU A 111 0.95 11.32 -5.68
C GLU A 111 1.75 11.38 -6.98
N ASN A 112 1.19 12.05 -7.99
CA ASN A 112 1.80 12.18 -9.32
C ASN A 112 2.20 10.83 -9.96
N THR A 113 1.42 9.78 -9.67
CA THR A 113 1.63 8.43 -10.19
C THR A 113 0.28 7.82 -10.61
N ALA A 114 0.30 6.95 -11.62
CA ALA A 114 -0.80 6.15 -12.10
C ALA A 114 -0.39 4.69 -12.27
N MET A 115 -1.32 3.78 -12.04
CA MET A 115 -1.21 2.37 -12.43
C MET A 115 -2.20 2.09 -13.55
N VAL A 116 -1.70 1.87 -14.76
CA VAL A 116 -2.53 1.56 -15.93
C VAL A 116 -2.74 0.06 -15.97
N VAL A 117 -3.99 -0.38 -15.86
CA VAL A 117 -4.36 -1.80 -15.86
C VAL A 117 -4.92 -2.19 -17.22
N GLY A 118 -4.22 -3.07 -17.92
CA GLY A 118 -4.64 -3.62 -19.21
C GLY A 118 -5.65 -4.77 -19.09
N PRO A 119 -6.25 -5.20 -20.22
CA PRO A 119 -7.25 -6.27 -20.24
C PRO A 119 -6.70 -7.62 -19.77
N ASN A 120 -5.39 -7.85 -19.92
CA ASN A 120 -4.70 -9.07 -19.46
C ASN A 120 -4.21 -8.99 -18.00
N ARG A 121 -4.70 -8.01 -17.24
CA ARG A 121 -4.32 -7.78 -15.83
C ARG A 121 -2.86 -7.33 -15.64
N ASP A 122 -2.20 -6.94 -16.72
CA ASP A 122 -0.90 -6.26 -16.68
C ASP A 122 -1.09 -4.83 -16.15
N VAL A 123 -0.24 -4.46 -15.20
CA VAL A 123 -0.20 -3.13 -14.60
C VAL A 123 1.11 -2.48 -15.02
N GLU A 124 1.05 -1.26 -15.53
CA GLU A 124 2.21 -0.41 -15.80
C GLU A 124 2.17 0.83 -14.91
N VAL A 125 3.27 1.11 -14.21
CA VAL A 125 3.41 2.29 -13.37
C VAL A 125 3.91 3.46 -14.21
N LEU A 126 3.20 4.59 -14.14
CA LEU A 126 3.56 5.83 -14.81
C LEU A 126 3.60 6.98 -13.80
N GLY A 127 4.65 7.81 -13.82
CA GLY A 127 4.75 9.00 -12.98
C GLY A 127 5.91 8.96 -12.00
N TYR A 128 5.99 9.96 -11.11
CA TYR A 128 7.25 10.31 -10.45
C TYR A 128 7.52 9.60 -9.11
N LYS A 129 6.48 9.27 -8.33
CA LYS A 129 6.66 8.77 -6.95
C LYS A 129 6.46 7.25 -6.79
N GLY A 130 5.98 6.56 -7.81
CA GLY A 130 5.74 5.12 -7.76
C GLY A 130 4.48 4.69 -7.00
N ALA A 131 4.36 3.38 -6.84
CA ALA A 131 3.21 2.70 -6.27
C ALA A 131 3.65 1.47 -5.45
N LEU A 132 2.81 1.07 -4.50
CA LEU A 132 3.00 -0.15 -3.74
C LEU A 132 2.06 -1.25 -4.23
N VAL A 133 2.61 -2.45 -4.36
CA VAL A 133 1.85 -3.70 -4.42
C VAL A 133 1.89 -4.34 -3.05
N VAL A 134 0.71 -4.62 -2.50
CA VAL A 134 0.51 -5.27 -1.20
C VAL A 134 -0.08 -6.65 -1.44
N ASP A 135 0.62 -7.70 -1.03
CA ASP A 135 0.17 -9.08 -1.19
C ASP A 135 0.05 -9.78 0.19
N LEU A 136 -1.16 -10.25 0.47
CA LEU A 136 -1.59 -10.91 1.69
C LEU A 136 -1.84 -12.42 1.50
N SER A 137 -1.41 -13.00 0.38
CA SER A 137 -1.61 -14.41 0.06
C SER A 137 -0.97 -15.33 1.11
N ALA A 138 0.19 -14.92 1.65
CA ALA A 138 0.89 -15.63 2.72
C ALA A 138 0.67 -15.00 4.12
N ALA A 139 -0.14 -13.94 4.22
CA ALA A 139 -0.26 -13.19 5.46
C ALA A 139 -1.06 -13.97 6.52
N ASN A 140 -0.61 -13.87 7.76
CA ASN A 140 -1.29 -14.44 8.92
C ASN A 140 -1.58 -13.34 9.94
N ALA A 141 -2.88 -13.13 10.23
CA ALA A 141 -3.34 -12.16 11.20
C ALA A 141 -3.69 -12.85 12.54
N GLN A 142 -3.32 -12.22 13.65
CA GLN A 142 -3.66 -12.70 15.00
C GLN A 142 -4.87 -11.95 15.57
N GLN A 143 -5.60 -12.60 16.48
CA GLN A 143 -6.67 -11.95 17.22
C GLN A 143 -6.13 -10.91 18.21
N GLY A 144 -6.94 -9.91 18.55
CA GLY A 144 -6.58 -8.83 19.47
C GLY A 144 -6.23 -7.53 18.75
N PRO A 145 -5.34 -6.68 19.31
CA PRO A 145 -4.82 -5.51 18.62
C PRO A 145 -4.20 -5.90 17.28
N PHE A 146 -4.22 -4.98 16.30
CA PHE A 146 -3.76 -5.27 14.94
C PHE A 146 -2.36 -5.89 14.92
N ASN A 147 -2.28 -7.13 14.45
CA ASN A 147 -1.08 -7.95 14.42
C ASN A 147 -1.14 -8.83 13.18
N VAL A 148 -0.18 -8.65 12.27
CA VAL A 148 -0.11 -9.39 11.01
C VAL A 148 1.33 -9.74 10.69
N SER A 149 1.54 -10.93 10.14
CA SER A 149 2.85 -11.41 9.70
C SER A 149 2.78 -11.86 8.25
N ASN A 150 3.94 -11.93 7.58
CA ASN A 150 4.09 -12.42 6.21
C ASN A 150 3.31 -11.61 5.15
N VAL A 151 3.11 -10.31 5.38
CA VAL A 151 2.71 -9.41 4.30
C VAL A 151 3.87 -9.28 3.32
N ARG A 152 3.60 -9.27 2.00
CA ARG A 152 4.59 -8.94 0.98
C ARG A 152 4.33 -7.53 0.46
N LEU A 153 5.39 -6.72 0.44
CA LEU A 153 5.38 -5.37 -0.10
C LEU A 153 6.39 -5.26 -1.24
N SER A 154 5.94 -4.65 -2.33
CA SER A 154 6.79 -4.26 -3.44
C SER A 154 6.55 -2.79 -3.78
N TYR A 155 7.62 -2.07 -4.06
CA TYR A 155 7.60 -0.71 -4.60
C TYR A 155 7.97 -0.76 -6.08
N LEU A 156 7.05 -0.26 -6.90
CA LEU A 156 7.19 -0.17 -8.34
C LEU A 156 7.24 1.30 -8.71
N ASP A 157 8.24 1.68 -9.50
CA ASP A 157 8.49 3.04 -9.95
C ASP A 157 8.19 3.14 -11.46
N ASN A 158 8.35 4.33 -12.05
CA ASN A 158 8.03 4.62 -13.44
C ASN A 158 8.55 3.53 -14.40
N GLY A 159 7.69 3.10 -15.31
CA GLY A 159 7.95 2.08 -16.33
C GLY A 159 7.95 0.64 -15.84
N ASP A 160 7.86 0.39 -14.52
CA ASP A 160 7.76 -0.97 -14.00
C ASP A 160 6.42 -1.60 -14.34
N ARG A 161 6.44 -2.93 -14.49
CA ARG A 161 5.27 -3.73 -14.77
C ARG A 161 5.03 -4.80 -13.71
N PHE A 162 3.76 -5.07 -13.45
CA PHE A 162 3.32 -6.17 -12.59
C PHE A 162 2.04 -6.79 -13.14
N ASN A 163 1.98 -8.12 -13.21
CA ASN A 163 0.75 -8.81 -13.60
C ASN A 163 -0.03 -9.27 -12.37
N ILE A 164 -1.27 -8.81 -12.21
CA ILE A 164 -2.11 -9.14 -11.05
C ILE A 164 -2.44 -10.64 -10.98
N ALA A 165 -2.59 -11.32 -12.10
CA ALA A 165 -2.98 -12.74 -12.10
C ALA A 165 -1.79 -13.66 -11.82
N SER A 166 -0.64 -13.39 -12.43
CA SER A 166 0.56 -14.24 -12.31
C SER A 166 1.52 -13.80 -11.20
N HIS A 167 1.29 -12.63 -10.60
CA HIS A 167 2.18 -11.96 -9.65
C HIS A 167 3.61 -11.78 -10.22
N SER A 168 3.73 -11.61 -11.54
CA SER A 168 5.03 -11.42 -12.20
C SER A 168 5.40 -9.96 -12.20
N PHE A 169 6.58 -9.62 -11.67
CA PHE A 169 7.17 -8.29 -11.74
C PHE A 169 8.20 -8.21 -12.86
N THR A 170 8.27 -7.05 -13.53
CA THR A 170 9.27 -6.75 -14.55
C THR A 170 9.73 -5.31 -14.38
N PRO A 171 11.03 -5.06 -14.10
CA PRO A 171 11.53 -3.70 -13.97
C PRO A 171 11.50 -2.98 -15.33
N ALA A 172 11.42 -1.66 -15.29
CA ALA A 172 11.57 -0.84 -16.50
C ALA A 172 12.93 -1.08 -17.19
N GLN A 173 13.00 -0.81 -18.49
CA GLN A 173 14.19 -1.11 -19.30
C GLN A 173 15.47 -0.41 -18.78
N ASP A 174 15.37 0.82 -18.28
CA ASP A 174 16.51 1.57 -17.74
C ASP A 174 17.01 1.04 -16.39
N LYS A 175 16.21 0.21 -15.73
CA LYS A 175 16.50 -0.48 -14.46
C LYS A 175 16.88 -1.95 -14.64
N ALA A 176 16.59 -2.55 -15.79
CA ALA A 176 16.70 -4.00 -16.02
C ALA A 176 18.11 -4.55 -15.75
N ASP A 177 19.15 -3.80 -16.15
CA ASP A 177 20.55 -4.17 -15.94
C ASP A 177 21.11 -3.70 -14.57
N GLY A 178 20.36 -2.87 -13.83
CA GLY A 178 20.75 -2.29 -12.56
C GLY A 178 20.33 -3.11 -11.34
N ARG A 179 20.28 -4.44 -11.47
CA ARG A 179 19.92 -5.34 -10.36
C ARG A 179 20.95 -5.23 -9.23
N LEU A 180 20.48 -4.99 -8.01
CA LEU A 180 21.34 -4.87 -6.83
C LEU A 180 21.96 -6.22 -6.45
N ASP A 181 23.26 -6.19 -6.14
CA ASP A 181 24.04 -7.37 -5.72
C ASP A 181 24.05 -7.47 -4.18
N PRO A 182 23.36 -8.46 -3.59
CA PRO A 182 23.33 -8.62 -2.14
C PRO A 182 24.70 -8.98 -1.54
N ALA A 183 25.68 -9.41 -2.34
CA ALA A 183 27.04 -9.66 -1.86
C ALA A 183 27.86 -8.37 -1.68
N ARG A 184 27.40 -7.24 -2.24
CA ARG A 184 28.12 -5.96 -2.24
C ARG A 184 27.21 -4.79 -1.79
N PRO A 185 26.60 -4.87 -0.59
CA PRO A 185 25.66 -3.85 -0.14
C PRO A 185 26.36 -2.54 0.21
N TYR A 186 25.66 -1.43 -0.06
CA TYR A 186 26.09 -0.08 0.28
C TYR A 186 25.90 0.23 1.78
N TYR A 187 24.74 -0.12 2.35
CA TYR A 187 24.39 0.22 3.73
C TYR A 187 24.86 -0.85 4.73
N ARG A 188 25.42 -0.39 5.87
CA ARG A 188 25.99 -1.24 6.93
C ARG A 188 25.47 -0.94 8.33
N GLU A 189 24.81 0.21 8.48
CA GLU A 189 24.29 0.66 9.78
C GLU A 189 22.92 0.05 10.06
N PRO A 190 22.54 -0.11 11.35
CA PRO A 190 21.20 -0.54 11.73
C PRO A 190 20.11 0.32 11.08
N LEU A 191 19.10 -0.34 10.51
CA LEU A 191 18.03 0.32 9.78
C LEU A 191 16.82 0.55 10.69
N PHE A 192 16.61 1.81 11.05
CA PHE A 192 15.57 2.20 11.99
C PHE A 192 14.85 3.48 11.57
N SER A 193 13.54 3.53 11.82
CA SER A 193 12.74 4.76 11.78
C SER A 193 11.81 4.86 12.99
N ALA A 194 11.77 6.04 13.62
CA ALA A 194 10.83 6.34 14.70
C ALA A 194 9.43 6.72 14.21
N ASP A 195 9.26 6.99 12.91
CA ASP A 195 7.97 7.30 12.29
C ASP A 195 7.87 6.67 10.90
N ILE A 196 7.46 5.39 10.87
CA ILE A 196 7.27 4.62 9.64
C ILE A 196 6.09 5.10 8.79
N LEU A 197 5.18 5.89 9.37
CA LEU A 197 4.03 6.46 8.65
C LEU A 197 4.34 7.82 8.03
N GLY A 198 5.55 8.32 8.23
CA GLY A 198 6.06 9.53 7.61
C GLY A 198 6.15 9.43 6.08
N ASN A 199 6.31 10.59 5.45
CA ASN A 199 6.38 10.73 3.99
C ASN A 199 7.53 9.89 3.41
N SER A 200 7.18 8.91 2.57
CA SER A 200 8.10 7.98 1.88
C SER A 200 8.95 7.08 2.78
N THR A 201 8.87 7.19 4.10
CA THR A 201 9.71 6.46 5.05
C THR A 201 9.70 4.94 4.81
N VAL A 202 8.54 4.37 4.49
CA VAL A 202 8.42 2.93 4.21
C VAL A 202 9.27 2.49 3.03
N VAL A 203 9.30 3.28 1.95
CA VAL A 203 10.08 2.93 0.75
C VAL A 203 11.55 3.18 1.00
N ASP A 204 11.91 4.28 1.66
CA ASP A 204 13.30 4.57 2.04
C ASP A 204 13.89 3.44 2.90
N LEU A 205 13.10 2.95 3.86
CA LEU A 205 13.53 1.88 4.74
C LEU A 205 13.64 0.54 4.00
N MET A 206 12.70 0.23 3.09
CA MET A 206 12.77 -0.95 2.22
C MET A 206 13.96 -0.87 1.25
N GLY A 207 14.26 0.30 0.68
CA GLY A 207 15.36 0.50 -0.25
C GLY A 207 16.71 0.32 0.42
N LYS A 208 16.89 0.95 1.60
CA LYS A 208 18.06 0.70 2.44
C LYS A 208 18.17 -0.78 2.82
N LEU A 209 17.06 -1.43 3.17
CA LEU A 209 17.07 -2.84 3.50
C LEU A 209 17.56 -3.67 2.32
N ILE A 210 17.06 -3.47 1.11
CA ILE A 210 17.51 -4.26 -0.04
C ILE A 210 19.01 -4.10 -0.31
N ASP A 211 19.57 -2.91 -0.13
CA ASP A 211 20.99 -2.60 -0.36
C ASP A 211 21.83 -2.58 0.94
N SER A 212 21.52 -3.49 1.88
CA SER A 212 22.23 -3.58 3.17
C SER A 212 22.65 -4.99 3.54
N ASP A 213 23.61 -5.12 4.44
CA ASP A 213 23.91 -6.39 5.13
C ASP A 213 23.06 -6.64 6.38
N GLN A 214 22.16 -5.72 6.72
CA GLN A 214 21.31 -5.83 7.90
C GLN A 214 20.22 -6.89 7.67
N PRO A 215 19.91 -7.75 8.65
CA PRO A 215 18.92 -8.82 8.48
C PRO A 215 17.48 -8.30 8.40
N GLU A 216 17.23 -7.15 9.00
CA GLU A 216 15.91 -6.53 9.08
C GLU A 216 16.03 -5.01 9.20
N ALA A 217 14.90 -4.34 8.95
CA ALA A 217 14.73 -2.93 9.21
C ALA A 217 13.48 -2.71 10.07
N ILE A 218 13.58 -1.80 11.03
CA ILE A 218 12.53 -1.58 12.03
C ILE A 218 11.95 -0.17 11.89
N GLY A 219 10.65 -0.08 11.65
CA GLY A 219 9.88 1.14 11.70
C GLY A 219 8.94 1.14 12.89
N LEU A 220 8.83 2.26 13.61
CA LEU A 220 7.85 2.42 14.69
C LEU A 220 6.78 3.42 14.30
N THR A 221 5.60 3.27 14.90
CA THR A 221 4.60 4.33 14.96
C THR A 221 4.02 4.39 16.38
N LEU A 222 3.95 5.61 16.89
CA LEU A 222 3.58 5.95 18.26
C LEU A 222 2.54 7.07 18.18
N ASP A 223 1.80 7.27 19.26
CA ASP A 223 0.81 8.34 19.36
C ASP A 223 1.21 9.37 20.41
N SER A 224 0.55 10.53 20.33
CA SER A 224 0.59 11.54 21.36
C SER A 224 0.27 10.92 22.73
N PRO A 225 0.88 11.40 23.84
CA PRO A 225 0.45 11.04 25.20
C PRO A 225 -1.03 11.28 25.46
N HIS A 226 -1.67 12.17 24.69
CA HIS A 226 -3.10 12.49 24.78
C HIS A 226 -3.94 11.82 23.68
N GLY A 227 -3.34 10.91 22.91
CA GLY A 227 -3.99 10.17 21.83
C GLY A 227 -4.87 9.04 22.33
N VAL A 228 -5.57 8.38 21.40
CA VAL A 228 -6.41 7.23 21.70
C VAL A 228 -5.53 6.02 21.98
N GLN A 229 -5.75 5.31 23.10
CA GLN A 229 -4.87 4.22 23.55
C GLN A 229 -3.40 4.64 23.47
N PRO A 230 -2.98 5.64 24.28
CA PRO A 230 -1.68 6.30 24.12
C PRO A 230 -0.50 5.34 24.34
N ASP A 231 -0.68 4.26 25.08
CA ASP A 231 0.37 3.29 25.37
C ASP A 231 0.47 2.18 24.32
N LEU A 232 -0.45 2.15 23.34
CA LEU A 232 -0.40 1.24 22.20
C LEU A 232 0.31 1.91 21.03
N GLY A 233 1.42 1.31 20.60
CA GLY A 233 2.11 1.60 19.34
C GLY A 233 2.20 0.37 18.45
N PHE A 234 2.84 0.50 17.30
CA PHE A 234 3.12 -0.63 16.43
C PHE A 234 4.58 -0.62 15.96
N GLU A 235 5.18 -1.80 15.92
CA GLU A 235 6.45 -2.05 15.25
C GLU A 235 6.17 -2.68 13.88
N PHE A 236 6.83 -2.16 12.86
CA PHE A 236 6.84 -2.61 11.48
C PHE A 236 8.22 -3.17 11.19
N LYS A 237 8.32 -4.49 11.10
CA LYS A 237 9.55 -5.20 10.85
C LYS A 237 9.61 -5.66 9.41
N PHE A 238 10.59 -5.15 8.68
CA PHE A 238 10.84 -5.49 7.28
C PHE A 238 12.00 -6.48 7.20
N SER A 239 11.88 -7.50 6.35
CA SER A 239 12.95 -8.46 6.09
C SER A 239 12.94 -8.93 4.64
N ARG A 240 14.11 -9.33 4.13
CA ARG A 240 14.21 -9.90 2.78
C ARG A 240 13.67 -11.33 2.77
N THR A 241 13.07 -11.72 1.65
CA THR A 241 12.70 -13.09 1.31
C THR A 241 13.73 -13.67 0.33
N GLY A 242 13.64 -14.96 0.01
CA GLY A 242 14.47 -15.55 -1.04
C GLY A 242 14.21 -14.97 -2.45
N GLU A 243 13.10 -14.27 -2.62
CA GLU A 243 12.66 -13.65 -3.87
C GLU A 243 12.78 -12.12 -3.83
N SER A 244 13.26 -11.55 -2.71
CA SER A 244 13.48 -10.10 -2.61
C SER A 244 14.57 -9.67 -3.58
N VAL A 245 14.28 -8.61 -4.33
CA VAL A 245 15.23 -8.02 -5.28
C VAL A 245 14.99 -6.53 -5.40
N GLY A 246 16.04 -5.76 -5.65
CA GLY A 246 15.91 -4.38 -6.06
C GLY A 246 16.67 -4.09 -7.35
N TYR A 247 16.23 -3.03 -8.02
CA TYR A 247 16.79 -2.53 -9.26
C TYR A 247 16.98 -1.02 -9.14
N MET A 248 18.07 -0.50 -9.67
CA MET A 248 18.32 0.94 -9.77
C MET A 248 18.51 1.36 -11.22
N SER A 249 18.07 2.56 -11.55
CA SER A 249 18.27 3.12 -12.88
C SER A 249 19.74 3.48 -13.08
N ALA A 250 20.28 3.18 -14.26
CA ALA A 250 21.63 3.64 -14.63
C ALA A 250 21.64 5.13 -15.05
N ALA A 251 20.47 5.71 -15.32
CA ALA A 251 20.32 7.04 -15.91
C ALA A 251 19.66 8.06 -14.97
N THR A 252 18.95 7.60 -13.94
CA THR A 252 18.17 8.43 -13.02
C THR A 252 18.29 7.93 -11.58
N GLU A 253 17.65 8.62 -10.62
CA GLU A 253 17.53 8.13 -9.24
C GLU A 253 16.37 7.15 -9.03
N ALA A 254 15.70 6.71 -10.12
CA ALA A 254 14.59 5.76 -10.04
C ALA A 254 15.06 4.38 -9.54
N TYR A 255 14.24 3.73 -8.73
CA TYR A 255 14.55 2.42 -8.17
C TYR A 255 13.29 1.59 -7.94
N SER A 256 13.43 0.26 -7.90
CA SER A 256 12.33 -0.68 -7.70
C SER A 256 12.71 -1.67 -6.63
N ILE A 257 11.72 -2.09 -5.84
CA ILE A 257 11.89 -3.09 -4.77
C ILE A 257 10.79 -4.11 -4.90
N TYR A 258 11.15 -5.38 -5.01
CA TYR A 258 10.18 -6.45 -5.13
C TYR A 258 10.24 -7.39 -3.93
N ASN A 259 9.07 -7.77 -3.44
CA ASN A 259 8.82 -8.88 -2.53
C ASN A 259 9.57 -8.83 -1.17
N VAL A 260 9.51 -7.68 -0.49
CA VAL A 260 9.97 -7.53 0.90
C VAL A 260 8.89 -8.04 1.86
N ARG A 261 9.29 -8.78 2.89
CA ARG A 261 8.39 -9.21 3.96
C ARG A 261 8.15 -8.06 4.94
N LEU A 262 6.90 -7.89 5.35
CA LEU A 262 6.50 -7.04 6.46
C LEU A 262 5.75 -7.85 7.53
N ASP A 263 6.20 -7.73 8.77
CA ASP A 263 5.47 -8.12 9.97
C ASP A 263 5.12 -6.87 10.78
N ILE A 264 3.88 -6.76 11.27
CA ILE A 264 3.42 -5.68 12.14
C ILE A 264 2.93 -6.27 13.43
N ARG A 265 3.47 -5.80 14.56
CA ARG A 265 3.04 -6.22 15.90
C ARG A 265 2.71 -5.04 16.80
N PRO A 266 1.71 -5.16 17.69
CA PRO A 266 1.46 -4.16 18.71
C PRO A 266 2.61 -4.13 19.70
N ILE A 267 2.98 -2.94 20.16
CA ILE A 267 3.99 -2.71 21.20
C ILE A 267 3.42 -1.84 22.31
N VAL A 268 3.98 -2.01 23.51
CA VAL A 268 3.65 -1.16 24.66
C VAL A 268 4.67 -0.04 24.78
N VAL A 269 4.21 1.20 24.68
CA VAL A 269 5.02 2.41 24.83
C VAL A 269 5.12 2.76 26.31
N ARG A 270 6.35 2.74 26.86
CA ARG A 270 6.57 3.14 28.26
C ARG A 270 6.46 4.67 28.41
N ARG A 271 5.85 5.10 29.51
CA ARG A 271 5.65 6.52 29.86
C ARG A 271 6.46 6.91 31.11
N PRO A 272 7.01 8.14 31.19
CA PRO A 272 7.03 9.14 30.12
C PRO A 272 7.96 8.69 28.98
N LEU A 273 7.63 9.09 27.75
CA LEU A 273 8.41 8.69 26.56
C LEU A 273 9.85 9.23 26.61
N TYR A 274 10.01 10.39 27.25
CA TYR A 274 11.29 11.04 27.49
C TYR A 274 11.31 11.60 28.92
N GLN A 275 12.51 11.84 29.44
CA GLN A 275 12.73 12.54 30.69
C GLN A 275 13.47 13.85 30.38
N TYR A 276 13.05 14.95 31.00
CA TYR A 276 13.78 16.21 30.90
C TYR A 276 15.18 16.05 31.53
N LYS A 277 16.18 16.64 30.89
CA LYS A 277 17.53 16.77 31.46
C LYS A 277 17.64 18.06 32.24
#